data_AF-A0A1G0QM06-F1
#
_entry.id   AF-A0A1G0QM06-F1
#
_cell.length_a   1.000
_cell.length_b   1.000
_cell.length_c   1.000
_cell.angle_alpha   90.00
_cell.angle_beta   90.00
_cell.angle_gamma   90.00
#
_symmetry.space_group_name_H-M   'P 1'
#
loop_
_entity.id
_entity.type
_entity.pdbx_description
1 polymer ?
#
loop_
_entity_poly.entity_id
_entity_poly.type
_entity_poly.pdbx_seq_one_letter_code
_entity_poly.pdbx_strand_id
1 'polypeptide(L)'
;MVALYVLLGFILLLVIDYFVIRGEKKYHPAFQKKYEVVEDVVFDNISVTIPADSYVSKGHTWAELQGNGLIKIGVDEFILRSIGRFIVTNLVNPGTVVKKGDVIMNAKLGDKNFNFRSPVDGTVNFVNDELVGKTVFDPYGEDWGVMVSPINFERNAVSLRANEKVVEWMKNEFIRLKDYLVEMSVQPQLAGVTMLDGGKMVEGAVAHLNKESIKKFEDEFLTI
;
A
#
# COMPACT_ATOMS: atom_id res chain seq x y z
N MET A 1 -31.83 45.38 0.82
CA MET A 1 -32.50 44.23 1.48
C MET A 1 -32.31 42.96 0.67
N VAL A 2 -32.74 42.89 -0.60
CA VAL A 2 -32.66 41.67 -1.44
C VAL A 2 -31.24 41.13 -1.67
N ALA A 3 -30.28 42.00 -2.00
CA ALA A 3 -28.89 41.58 -2.25
C ALA A 3 -28.22 40.91 -1.05
N LEU A 4 -28.62 41.27 0.17
CA LEU A 4 -28.08 40.69 1.40
C LEU A 4 -28.50 39.22 1.55
N TYR A 5 -29.77 38.92 1.23
CA TYR A 5 -30.30 37.55 1.30
C TYR A 5 -29.68 36.63 0.25
N VAL A 6 -29.38 37.15 -0.95
CA VAL A 6 -28.71 36.38 -2.00
C VAL A 6 -27.29 36.02 -1.58
N LEU A 7 -26.54 36.98 -1.03
CA LEU A 7 -25.17 36.74 -0.54
C LEU A 7 -25.16 35.71 0.60
N LEU A 8 -26.12 35.81 1.52
CA LEU A 8 -26.25 34.91 2.67
C LEU A 8 -26.62 33.48 2.22
N GLY A 9 -27.44 33.35 1.19
CA GLY A 9 -27.74 32.06 0.55
C GLY A 9 -26.53 31.40 -0.11
N PHE A 10 -25.69 32.17 -0.80
CA PHE A 10 -24.44 31.64 -1.38
C PHE A 10 -23.45 31.17 -0.30
N ILE A 11 -23.31 31.94 0.77
CA ILE A 11 -22.46 31.55 1.92
C ILE A 11 -23.01 30.28 2.57
N LEU A 12 -24.33 30.18 2.76
CA LEU A 12 -24.96 28.99 3.31
C LEU A 12 -24.70 27.76 2.43
N LEU A 13 -24.85 27.89 1.12
CA LEU A 13 -24.55 26.80 0.18
C LEU A 13 -23.09 26.37 0.24
N LEU A 14 -22.15 27.31 0.26
CA LEU A 14 -20.71 27.01 0.38
C LEU A 14 -20.36 26.34 1.72
N VAL A 15 -21.03 26.73 2.80
CA VAL A 15 -20.84 26.10 4.11
C VAL A 15 -21.40 24.68 4.11
N ILE A 16 -22.60 24.48 3.56
CA ILE A 16 -23.19 23.14 3.41
C ILE A 16 -22.29 22.28 2.54
N ASP A 17 -21.82 22.78 1.40
CA ASP A 17 -20.93 22.07 0.49
C ASP A 17 -19.59 21.75 1.16
N TYR A 18 -19.02 22.68 1.92
CA TYR A 18 -17.83 22.45 2.75
C TYR A 18 -18.05 21.34 3.80
N PHE A 19 -19.20 21.33 4.47
CA PHE A 19 -19.53 20.31 5.46
C PHE A 19 -19.91 18.96 4.84
N VAL A 20 -20.52 18.95 3.66
CA VAL A 20 -20.82 17.76 2.88
C VAL A 20 -19.53 17.14 2.37
N ILE A 21 -18.62 17.90 1.75
CA ILE A 21 -17.30 17.41 1.33
C ILE A 21 -16.48 16.91 2.54
N ARG A 22 -16.61 17.58 3.70
CA ARG A 22 -15.96 17.14 4.95
C ARG A 22 -16.63 15.91 5.58
N GLY A 23 -17.92 15.71 5.35
CA GLY A 23 -18.74 14.60 5.87
C GLY A 23 -18.76 13.36 4.97
N GLU A 24 -18.65 13.54 3.65
CA GLU A 24 -18.44 12.50 2.62
C GLU A 24 -17.06 11.84 2.73
N LYS A 25 -16.19 12.32 3.63
CA LYS A 25 -15.08 11.51 4.15
C LYS A 25 -15.54 10.15 4.71
N LYS A 26 -16.83 9.98 5.03
CA LYS A 26 -17.45 8.67 5.21
C LYS A 26 -18.08 8.21 3.91
N TYR A 27 -17.31 7.40 3.20
CA TYR A 27 -17.73 6.58 2.05
C TYR A 27 -19.18 6.11 2.19
N HIS A 28 -20.01 6.41 1.20
CA HIS A 28 -21.34 5.83 1.08
C HIS A 28 -21.19 4.31 0.83
N PRO A 29 -21.89 3.41 1.56
CA PRO A 29 -21.77 1.95 1.40
C PRO A 29 -22.15 1.44 -0.01
N ALA A 30 -22.67 2.30 -0.88
CA ALA A 30 -22.94 2.01 -2.29
C ALA A 30 -21.68 2.05 -3.18
N PHE A 31 -20.57 2.62 -2.71
CA PHE A 31 -19.28 2.67 -3.42
C PHE A 31 -18.25 1.65 -2.89
N GLN A 32 -18.66 0.74 -1.99
CA GLN A 32 -17.85 -0.43 -1.66
C GLN A 32 -17.81 -1.34 -2.89
N LYS A 33 -16.82 -1.14 -3.75
CA LYS A 33 -16.57 -2.03 -4.87
C LYS A 33 -16.14 -3.36 -4.23
N LYS A 34 -16.99 -4.39 -4.35
CA LYS A 34 -16.54 -5.76 -4.12
C LYS A 34 -15.50 -6.02 -5.20
N TYR A 35 -14.22 -5.98 -4.83
CA TYR A 35 -13.14 -6.26 -5.75
C TYR A 35 -13.38 -7.63 -6.39
N GLU A 36 -13.47 -7.65 -7.72
CA GLU A 36 -13.37 -8.91 -8.45
C GLU A 36 -11.94 -9.40 -8.28
N VAL A 37 -11.79 -10.46 -7.48
CA VAL A 37 -10.51 -11.12 -7.22
C VAL A 37 -10.11 -11.84 -8.49
N VAL A 38 -8.98 -11.45 -9.07
CA VAL A 38 -8.49 -12.09 -10.32
C VAL A 38 -8.04 -13.52 -10.02
N GLU A 39 -7.35 -13.73 -8.91
CA GLU A 39 -6.87 -15.03 -8.47
C GLU A 39 -6.37 -14.94 -7.01
N ASP A 40 -6.68 -15.93 -6.18
CA ASP A 40 -5.96 -16.09 -4.91
C ASP A 40 -4.60 -16.74 -5.21
N VAL A 41 -3.53 -15.99 -5.01
CA VAL A 41 -2.17 -16.55 -5.12
C VAL A 41 -1.91 -17.35 -3.84
N VAL A 42 -1.97 -18.68 -3.95
CA VAL A 42 -1.64 -19.59 -2.86
C VAL A 42 -0.15 -19.96 -2.95
N PHE A 43 0.62 -19.59 -1.91
CA PHE A 43 2.00 -20.00 -1.70
C PHE A 43 2.12 -20.69 -0.34
N ASP A 44 2.48 -21.97 -0.33
CA ASP A 44 2.36 -22.87 0.83
C ASP A 44 0.94 -22.86 1.44
N ASN A 45 0.73 -22.06 2.49
CA ASN A 45 -0.52 -21.87 3.23
C ASN A 45 -0.93 -20.39 3.31
N ILE A 46 -0.27 -19.52 2.54
CA ILE A 46 -0.56 -18.09 2.44
C ILE A 46 -1.30 -17.87 1.14
N SER A 47 -2.50 -17.29 1.24
CA SER A 47 -3.22 -16.75 0.10
C SER A 47 -3.09 -15.23 0.09
N VAL A 48 -2.89 -14.64 -1.08
CA VAL A 48 -3.09 -13.20 -1.28
C VAL A 48 -4.07 -12.95 -2.40
N THR A 49 -4.89 -11.94 -2.19
CA THR A 49 -5.86 -11.42 -3.14
C THR A 49 -5.24 -10.24 -3.90
N ILE A 50 -5.48 -10.18 -5.20
CA ILE A 50 -5.08 -9.02 -6.01
C ILE A 50 -6.31 -8.48 -6.74
N PRO A 51 -6.70 -7.22 -6.52
CA PRO A 51 -7.82 -6.61 -7.23
C PRO A 51 -7.59 -6.48 -8.73
N ALA A 52 -8.60 -6.80 -9.54
CA ALA A 52 -8.52 -6.73 -11.01
C ALA A 52 -8.12 -5.35 -11.56
N ASP A 53 -8.65 -4.28 -10.98
CA ASP A 53 -8.43 -2.91 -11.45
C ASP A 53 -7.24 -2.23 -10.76
N SER A 54 -6.35 -3.00 -10.14
CA SER A 54 -5.18 -2.48 -9.43
C SER A 54 -3.87 -2.76 -10.17
N TYR A 55 -3.00 -1.77 -10.14
CA TYR A 55 -1.62 -1.87 -10.58
C TYR A 55 -0.72 -2.03 -9.36
N VAL A 56 0.28 -2.91 -9.41
CA VAL A 56 1.22 -3.12 -8.30
C VAL A 56 2.64 -2.74 -8.73
N SER A 57 3.31 -1.97 -7.87
CA SER A 57 4.70 -1.56 -8.06
C SER A 57 5.67 -2.63 -7.54
N LYS A 58 6.93 -2.60 -8.00
CA LYS A 58 7.98 -3.48 -7.45
C LYS A 58 8.17 -3.27 -5.93
N GLY A 59 7.85 -2.08 -5.42
CA GLY A 59 7.96 -1.69 -4.02
C GLY A 59 6.72 -2.06 -3.20
N HIS A 60 5.86 -2.93 -3.75
CA HIS A 60 4.65 -3.44 -3.12
C HIS A 60 3.66 -2.38 -2.65
N THR A 61 3.57 -1.30 -3.41
CA THR A 61 2.46 -0.35 -3.34
C THR A 61 1.53 -0.56 -4.51
N TRP A 62 0.24 -0.61 -4.25
CA TRP A 62 -0.76 -0.67 -5.31
C TRP A 62 -1.23 0.73 -5.71
N ALA A 63 -1.74 0.85 -6.92
CA ALA A 63 -2.29 2.05 -7.53
C ALA A 63 -3.60 1.70 -8.24
N GLU A 64 -4.70 2.32 -7.84
CA GLU A 64 -6.03 2.11 -8.43
C GLU A 64 -6.54 3.44 -9.00
N LEU A 65 -6.82 3.46 -10.31
CA LEU A 65 -7.38 4.64 -10.97
C LEU A 65 -8.85 4.81 -10.60
N GLN A 66 -9.18 5.92 -9.97
CA GLN A 66 -10.54 6.28 -9.60
C GLN A 66 -11.24 7.01 -10.75
N GLY A 67 -12.58 7.00 -10.77
CA GLY A 67 -13.37 7.63 -11.84
C GLY A 67 -13.17 9.16 -11.99
N ASN A 68 -12.64 9.82 -10.97
CA ASN A 68 -12.29 11.25 -10.99
C ASN A 68 -10.85 11.53 -11.49
N GLY A 69 -10.13 10.51 -11.97
CA GLY A 69 -8.77 10.63 -12.48
C GLY A 69 -7.68 10.65 -11.40
N LEU A 70 -8.03 10.55 -10.12
CA LEU A 70 -7.06 10.37 -9.04
C LEU A 70 -6.63 8.91 -8.95
N ILE A 71 -5.40 8.70 -8.47
CA ILE A 71 -4.86 7.37 -8.21
C ILE A 71 -4.86 7.16 -6.70
N LYS A 72 -5.65 6.20 -6.24
CA LYS A 72 -5.62 5.74 -4.85
C LYS A 72 -4.44 4.79 -4.67
N ILE A 73 -3.66 4.98 -3.61
CA ILE A 73 -2.42 4.23 -3.34
C ILE A 73 -2.44 3.66 -1.93
N GLY A 74 -2.04 2.41 -1.80
CA GLY A 74 -1.85 1.70 -0.54
C GLY A 74 -0.74 0.67 -0.63
N VAL A 75 -0.58 -0.12 0.43
CA VAL A 75 0.33 -1.27 0.51
C VAL A 75 -0.40 -2.53 0.09
N ASP A 76 0.25 -3.44 -0.63
CA ASP A 76 -0.39 -4.68 -1.07
C ASP A 76 -0.44 -5.76 0.03
N GLU A 77 -1.19 -6.83 -0.21
CA GLU A 77 -1.33 -7.90 0.76
C GLU A 77 -0.04 -8.70 0.97
N PHE A 78 0.87 -8.74 -0.02
CA PHE A 78 2.18 -9.38 0.16
C PHE A 78 2.94 -8.75 1.32
N ILE A 79 2.89 -7.43 1.51
CA ILE A 79 3.50 -6.77 2.66
C ILE A 79 2.86 -7.19 3.98
N LEU A 80 1.54 -7.32 4.05
CA LEU A 80 0.87 -7.80 5.26
C LEU A 80 1.27 -9.24 5.58
N ARG A 81 1.36 -10.11 4.56
CA ARG A 81 1.80 -11.50 4.76
C ARG A 81 3.28 -11.61 5.14
N SER A 82 4.12 -10.71 4.63
CA SER A 82 5.57 -10.74 4.82
C SER A 82 6.01 -10.11 6.13
N ILE A 83 5.60 -8.86 6.36
CA ILE A 83 5.96 -8.05 7.53
C ILE A 83 5.05 -8.37 8.72
N GLY A 84 3.81 -8.76 8.48
CA GLY A 84 2.79 -8.92 9.51
C GLY A 84 2.11 -7.58 9.84
N ARG A 85 1.51 -7.51 11.02
CA ARG A 85 0.65 -6.40 11.44
C ARG A 85 1.46 -5.18 11.91
N PHE A 86 1.85 -4.32 10.99
CA PHE A 86 2.51 -3.04 11.30
C PHE A 86 1.50 -1.90 11.53
N ILE A 87 1.98 -0.84 12.17
CA ILE A 87 1.24 0.40 12.42
C ILE A 87 1.76 1.47 11.45
N VAL A 88 0.87 2.16 10.75
CA VAL A 88 1.25 3.33 9.94
C VAL A 88 1.54 4.50 10.88
N THR A 89 2.71 5.11 10.74
CA THR A 89 3.18 6.18 11.63
C THR A 89 3.02 7.56 11.02
N ASN A 90 3.10 7.65 9.70
CA ASN A 90 3.04 8.91 9.00
C ASN A 90 2.63 8.72 7.54
N LEU A 91 1.95 9.72 7.00
CA LEU A 91 1.68 9.89 5.58
C LEU A 91 2.25 11.23 5.12
N VAL A 92 2.63 11.31 3.85
CA VAL A 92 3.03 12.60 3.25
C VAL A 92 1.86 13.59 3.27
N ASN A 93 2.15 14.89 3.42
CA ASN A 93 1.10 15.90 3.52
C ASN A 93 0.35 16.13 2.19
N PRO A 94 -0.95 16.46 2.22
CA PRO A 94 -1.66 16.99 1.05
C PRO A 94 -0.96 18.22 0.45
N GLY A 95 -1.01 18.34 -0.87
CA GLY A 95 -0.31 19.36 -1.66
C GLY A 95 1.15 19.05 -1.98
N THR A 96 1.70 17.95 -1.44
CA THR A 96 3.09 17.56 -1.72
C THR A 96 3.23 17.01 -3.13
N VAL A 97 4.21 17.51 -3.88
CA VAL A 97 4.61 16.94 -5.18
C VAL A 97 5.56 15.77 -4.91
N VAL A 98 5.20 14.59 -5.41
CA VAL A 98 5.96 13.35 -5.26
C VAL A 98 6.40 12.84 -6.62
N LYS A 99 7.62 12.31 -6.67
CA LYS A 99 8.10 11.51 -7.77
C LYS A 99 7.96 10.03 -7.46
N LYS A 100 7.94 9.22 -8.51
CA LYS A 100 8.09 7.78 -8.38
C LYS A 100 9.36 7.48 -7.55
N GLY A 101 9.21 6.67 -6.50
CA GLY A 101 10.29 6.34 -5.57
C GLY A 101 10.38 7.21 -4.33
N ASP A 102 9.67 8.34 -4.27
CA ASP A 102 9.62 9.16 -3.06
C ASP A 102 8.77 8.46 -1.98
N VAL A 103 9.17 8.60 -0.71
CA VAL A 103 8.44 7.99 0.41
C VAL A 103 7.11 8.72 0.64
N ILE A 104 6.01 7.97 0.69
CA ILE A 104 4.65 8.51 0.89
C ILE A 104 3.99 8.00 2.16
N MET A 105 4.47 6.87 2.70
CA MET A 105 3.95 6.25 3.92
C MET A 105 5.10 5.66 4.71
N ASN A 106 5.12 5.95 6.02
CA ASN A 106 6.00 5.32 6.98
C ASN A 106 5.18 4.40 7.87
N ALA A 107 5.77 3.26 8.21
CA ALA A 107 5.17 2.28 9.12
C ALA A 107 6.21 1.76 10.12
N LYS A 108 5.72 1.16 11.19
CA LYS A 108 6.56 0.50 12.19
C LYS A 108 5.97 -0.81 12.68
N LEU A 109 6.86 -1.72 13.06
CA LEU A 109 6.53 -2.92 13.83
C LEU A 109 7.56 -3.08 14.96
N GLY A 110 7.13 -2.82 16.19
CA GLY A 110 8.05 -2.71 17.33
C GLY A 110 9.05 -1.58 17.12
N ASP A 111 10.34 -1.92 17.03
CA ASP A 111 11.45 -0.99 16.82
C ASP A 111 11.97 -0.95 15.36
N LYS A 112 11.27 -1.62 14.45
CA LYS A 112 11.57 -1.66 13.01
C LYS A 112 10.69 -0.67 12.26
N ASN A 113 11.27 0.01 11.29
CA ASN A 113 10.59 0.99 10.45
C ASN A 113 10.58 0.49 9.01
N PHE A 114 9.51 0.84 8.29
CA PHE A 114 9.31 0.52 6.89
C PHE A 114 8.85 1.75 6.12
N ASN A 115 9.43 1.97 4.94
CA ASN A 115 9.10 3.09 4.07
C ASN A 115 8.50 2.60 2.76
N PHE A 116 7.28 3.05 2.47
CA PHE A 116 6.57 2.75 1.23
C PHE A 116 6.58 3.96 0.30
N ARG A 117 6.79 3.70 -0.99
CA ARG A 117 7.14 4.73 -1.98
C ARG A 117 6.04 4.94 -3.00
N SER A 118 5.97 6.15 -3.54
CA SER A 118 5.00 6.47 -4.58
C SER A 118 5.28 5.65 -5.83
N PRO A 119 4.29 4.90 -6.36
CA PRO A 119 4.44 4.20 -7.63
C PRO A 119 4.42 5.14 -8.84
N VAL A 120 4.02 6.40 -8.65
CA VAL A 120 3.75 7.36 -9.73
C VAL A 120 4.26 8.77 -9.39
N ASP A 121 4.53 9.56 -10.44
CA ASP A 121 4.75 11.00 -10.33
C ASP A 121 3.40 11.73 -10.20
N GLY A 122 3.30 12.69 -9.27
CA GLY A 122 2.07 13.47 -9.11
C GLY A 122 2.04 14.41 -7.91
N THR A 123 0.86 14.96 -7.65
CA THR A 123 0.59 15.77 -6.47
C THR A 123 -0.37 15.04 -5.55
N VAL A 124 -0.04 14.91 -4.27
CA VAL A 124 -0.91 14.31 -3.27
C VAL A 124 -2.10 15.23 -3.01
N ASN A 125 -3.31 14.80 -3.29
CA ASN A 125 -4.53 15.60 -3.07
C ASN A 125 -5.21 15.24 -1.75
N PHE A 126 -5.26 13.94 -1.44
CA PHE A 126 -5.92 13.44 -0.24
C PHE A 126 -5.03 12.42 0.47
N VAL A 127 -5.19 12.35 1.78
CA VAL A 127 -4.52 11.40 2.66
C VAL A 127 -5.58 10.78 3.56
N ASN A 128 -5.38 9.50 3.91
CA ASN A 128 -6.23 8.82 4.87
C ASN A 128 -5.71 9.06 6.28
N ASP A 129 -6.13 10.16 6.90
CA ASP A 129 -5.71 10.53 8.25
C ASP A 129 -6.05 9.45 9.30
N GLU A 130 -7.09 8.64 9.06
CA GLU A 130 -7.51 7.57 9.96
C GLU A 130 -6.53 6.38 9.99
N LEU A 131 -5.67 6.28 8.97
CA LEU A 131 -4.66 5.23 8.90
C LEU A 131 -3.48 5.52 9.84
N VAL A 132 -3.21 6.78 10.16
CA VAL A 132 -2.10 7.16 11.04
C VAL A 132 -2.37 6.71 12.47
N GLY A 133 -1.48 5.88 13.02
CA GLY A 133 -1.64 5.22 14.31
C GLY A 133 -2.46 3.93 14.26
N LYS A 134 -2.99 3.55 13.09
CA LYS A 134 -3.79 2.33 12.89
C LYS A 134 -2.92 1.17 12.39
N THR A 135 -3.29 -0.05 12.80
CA THR A 135 -2.79 -1.29 12.20
C THR A 135 -3.53 -1.57 10.90
N VAL A 136 -2.80 -1.89 9.85
CA VAL A 136 -3.39 -2.24 8.55
C VAL A 136 -3.98 -3.66 8.60
N PHE A 137 -5.25 -3.80 8.21
CA PHE A 137 -5.98 -5.06 8.13
C PHE A 137 -6.60 -5.30 6.75
N ASP A 138 -7.07 -4.24 6.10
CA ASP A 138 -7.78 -4.30 4.82
C ASP A 138 -7.05 -3.44 3.78
N PRO A 139 -5.96 -3.98 3.18
CA PRO A 139 -5.02 -3.22 2.36
C PRO A 139 -5.67 -2.62 1.10
N TYR A 140 -6.75 -3.23 0.62
CA TYR A 140 -7.47 -2.80 -0.58
C TYR A 140 -8.77 -2.07 -0.28
N GLY A 141 -9.38 -2.26 0.89
CA GLY A 141 -10.56 -1.50 1.31
C GLY A 141 -10.20 -0.17 1.99
N GLU A 142 -10.49 -0.08 3.28
CA GLU A 142 -10.45 1.19 4.02
C GLU A 142 -9.03 1.64 4.41
N ASP A 143 -8.00 0.77 4.31
CA ASP A 143 -6.63 1.07 4.74
C ASP A 143 -5.73 1.60 3.60
N TRP A 144 -6.30 2.31 2.64
CA TRP A 144 -5.54 3.07 1.64
C TRP A 144 -4.79 4.25 2.28
N GLY A 145 -3.65 4.65 1.72
CA GLY A 145 -2.79 5.70 2.28
C GLY A 145 -3.04 7.09 1.71
N VAL A 146 -2.87 7.25 0.39
CA VAL A 146 -2.92 8.56 -0.28
C VAL A 146 -3.66 8.49 -1.61
N MET A 147 -4.18 9.63 -2.06
CA MET A 147 -4.66 9.82 -3.43
C MET A 147 -3.84 10.89 -4.13
N VAL A 148 -3.36 10.56 -5.33
CA VAL A 148 -2.46 11.39 -6.11
C VAL A 148 -3.11 11.77 -7.44
N SER A 149 -3.05 13.04 -7.80
CA SER A 149 -3.29 13.50 -9.17
C SER A 149 -2.03 13.23 -10.00
N PRO A 150 -2.08 12.32 -10.98
CA PRO A 150 -0.91 11.96 -11.76
C PRO A 150 -0.54 13.08 -12.74
N ILE A 151 0.76 13.32 -12.91
CA ILE A 151 1.25 14.23 -13.97
C ILE A 151 1.19 13.53 -15.34
N ASN A 152 1.48 12.23 -15.39
CA ASN A 152 1.35 11.39 -16.59
C ASN A 152 1.20 9.92 -16.17
N PHE A 153 -0.04 9.44 -16.04
CA PHE A 153 -0.27 8.07 -15.58
C PHE A 153 0.20 7.04 -16.58
N GLU A 154 -0.02 7.24 -17.89
CA GLU A 154 0.37 6.26 -18.91
C GLU A 154 1.87 5.94 -18.86
N ARG A 155 2.71 6.98 -18.72
CA ARG A 155 4.17 6.80 -18.57
C ARG A 155 4.53 6.00 -17.31
N ASN A 156 3.82 6.23 -16.20
CA ASN A 156 4.10 5.56 -14.95
C ASN A 156 3.60 4.11 -14.94
N ALA A 157 2.44 3.86 -15.55
CA ALA A 157 1.78 2.56 -15.65
C ALA A 157 2.64 1.52 -16.38
N VAL A 158 3.52 1.93 -17.29
CA VAL A 158 4.49 1.03 -17.98
C VAL A 158 5.34 0.23 -16.99
N SER A 159 5.66 0.82 -15.83
CA SER A 159 6.50 0.19 -14.80
C SER A 159 5.72 -0.57 -13.73
N LEU A 160 4.38 -0.59 -13.84
CA LEU A 160 3.50 -1.28 -12.91
C LEU A 160 2.97 -2.58 -13.53
N ARG A 161 2.58 -3.51 -12.67
CA ARG A 161 2.06 -4.82 -13.08
C ARG A 161 0.57 -4.91 -12.80
N ALA A 162 -0.19 -5.52 -13.71
CA ALA A 162 -1.62 -5.75 -13.59
C ALA A 162 -2.00 -7.08 -14.24
N ASN A 163 -3.21 -7.58 -13.95
CA ASN A 163 -3.79 -8.81 -14.53
C ASN A 163 -2.87 -10.04 -14.34
N GLU A 164 -2.90 -11.03 -15.23
CA GLU A 164 -2.11 -12.27 -15.12
C GLU A 164 -0.62 -12.05 -14.81
N LYS A 165 -0.02 -10.96 -15.32
CA LYS A 165 1.38 -10.61 -15.03
C LYS A 165 1.64 -10.34 -13.56
N VAL A 166 0.65 -9.78 -12.84
CA VAL A 166 0.79 -9.51 -11.40
C VAL A 166 0.72 -10.80 -10.60
N VAL A 167 -0.11 -11.76 -11.00
CA VAL A 167 -0.25 -13.07 -10.36
C VAL A 167 1.05 -13.85 -10.44
N GLU A 168 1.61 -13.99 -11.64
CA GLU A 168 2.88 -14.70 -11.85
C GLU A 168 4.04 -14.00 -11.11
N TRP A 169 4.10 -12.67 -11.19
CA TRP A 169 5.10 -11.92 -10.46
C TRP A 169 4.98 -12.09 -8.95
N MET A 170 3.76 -12.06 -8.39
CA MET A 170 3.53 -12.25 -6.95
C MET A 170 3.96 -13.64 -6.48
N LYS A 171 3.68 -14.69 -7.27
CA LYS A 171 4.19 -16.06 -7.01
C LYS A 171 5.72 -16.06 -6.93
N ASN A 172 6.39 -15.37 -7.84
CA ASN A 172 7.86 -15.24 -7.84
C ASN A 172 8.38 -14.39 -6.67
N GLU A 173 7.65 -13.36 -6.24
CA GLU A 173 8.03 -12.55 -5.07
C GLU A 173 7.99 -13.37 -3.77
N PHE A 174 7.01 -14.28 -3.61
CA PHE A 174 7.01 -15.20 -2.46
C PHE A 174 8.17 -16.21 -2.49
N ILE A 175 8.56 -16.70 -3.67
CA ILE A 175 9.77 -17.53 -3.82
C ILE A 175 11.01 -16.73 -3.41
N ARG A 176 11.14 -15.50 -3.93
CA ARG A 176 12.24 -14.59 -3.60
C ARG A 176 12.31 -14.29 -2.11
N LEU A 177 11.17 -14.07 -1.48
CA LEU A 177 11.08 -13.85 -0.04
C LEU A 177 11.50 -15.07 0.76
N LYS A 178 11.08 -16.28 0.35
CA LYS A 178 11.50 -17.52 1.00
C LYS A 178 13.02 -17.68 0.94
N ASP A 179 13.62 -17.50 -0.24
CA ASP A 179 15.06 -17.61 -0.44
C ASP A 179 15.81 -16.56 0.40
N TYR A 180 15.30 -15.33 0.42
CA TYR A 180 15.81 -14.25 1.26
C TYR A 180 15.78 -14.60 2.77
N LEU A 181 14.67 -15.15 3.26
CA LEU A 181 14.53 -15.57 4.66
C LEU A 181 15.50 -16.70 5.01
N VAL A 182 15.70 -17.67 4.10
CA VAL A 182 16.70 -18.72 4.27
C VAL A 182 18.08 -18.09 4.38
N GLU A 183 18.47 -17.23 3.45
CA GLU A 183 19.78 -16.55 3.47
C GLU A 183 20.02 -15.81 4.79
N MET A 184 19.02 -15.05 5.28
CA MET A 184 19.14 -14.28 6.53
C MET A 184 19.15 -15.18 7.78
N SER A 185 18.62 -16.39 7.70
CA SER A 185 18.64 -17.37 8.80
C SER A 185 20.00 -18.07 8.97
N VAL A 186 20.86 -18.07 7.94
CA VAL A 186 22.19 -18.73 7.97
C VAL A 186 23.26 -17.88 8.69
N GLN A 187 22.92 -17.18 9.76
CA GLN A 187 23.94 -16.58 10.64
C GLN A 187 24.78 -17.71 11.28
N PRO A 188 26.13 -17.64 11.25
CA PRO A 188 27.00 -18.77 11.52
C PRO A 188 27.20 -18.97 13.03
N GLN A 189 26.29 -19.66 13.69
CA GLN A 189 26.57 -20.28 14.98
C GLN A 189 26.31 -21.77 14.90
N LEU A 190 27.37 -22.48 14.52
CA LEU A 190 27.64 -23.91 14.72
C LEU A 190 26.42 -24.86 14.74
N ALA A 191 26.12 -25.47 13.60
CA ALA A 191 25.70 -26.88 13.54
C ALA A 191 25.72 -27.36 12.09
N GLY A 192 26.11 -28.61 11.89
CA GLY A 192 26.30 -29.23 10.59
C GLY A 192 25.09 -29.12 9.67
N VAL A 193 25.39 -29.12 8.38
CA VAL A 193 24.46 -29.17 7.25
C VAL A 193 23.30 -30.13 7.55
N THR A 194 22.13 -29.59 7.87
CA THR A 194 20.86 -30.32 7.80
C THR A 194 20.05 -29.69 6.68
N MET A 195 19.58 -30.52 5.74
CA MET A 195 18.60 -30.11 4.74
C MET A 195 17.39 -29.54 5.48
N LEU A 196 17.10 -28.26 5.27
CA LEU A 196 15.85 -27.66 5.75
C LEU A 196 14.72 -28.34 4.98
N ASP A 197 14.01 -29.24 5.66
CA ASP A 197 12.83 -29.94 5.17
C ASP A 197 11.68 -28.95 5.01
N GLY A 198 11.67 -28.23 3.88
CA GLY A 198 10.50 -27.58 3.30
C GLY A 198 9.56 -26.82 4.25
N GLY A 199 10.10 -26.16 5.29
CA GLY A 199 9.30 -25.50 6.31
C GLY A 199 8.34 -24.50 5.68
N LYS A 200 7.06 -24.59 6.03
CA LYS A 200 6.01 -23.68 5.53
C LYS A 200 6.32 -22.24 5.94
N MET A 201 6.10 -21.31 5.02
CA MET A 201 6.23 -19.88 5.32
C MET A 201 5.22 -19.46 6.40
N VAL A 202 5.70 -18.77 7.43
CA VAL A 202 4.87 -18.18 8.49
C VAL A 202 4.59 -16.71 8.16
N GLU A 203 3.33 -16.28 8.30
CA GLU A 203 2.96 -14.87 8.18
C GLU A 203 3.77 -14.00 9.14
N GLY A 204 4.30 -12.88 8.65
CA GLY A 204 5.09 -11.95 9.45
C GLY A 204 6.52 -12.43 9.71
N ALA A 205 7.04 -13.40 8.96
CA ALA A 205 8.41 -13.89 9.13
C ALA A 205 9.48 -12.77 9.10
N VAL A 206 9.27 -11.72 8.28
CA VAL A 206 10.19 -10.57 8.21
C VAL A 206 10.28 -9.84 9.54
N ALA A 207 9.19 -9.82 10.34
CA ALA A 207 9.18 -9.19 11.66
C ALA A 207 10.18 -9.81 12.65
N HIS A 208 10.65 -11.03 12.42
CA HIS A 208 11.60 -11.71 13.31
C HIS A 208 13.06 -11.45 12.96
N LEU A 209 13.33 -10.81 11.83
CA LEU A 209 14.69 -10.50 11.40
C LEU A 209 15.36 -9.43 12.27
N ASN A 210 16.68 -9.38 12.25
CA ASN A 210 17.44 -8.30 12.90
C ASN A 210 17.35 -6.99 12.09
N LYS A 211 17.82 -5.87 12.64
CA LYS A 211 17.72 -4.54 11.98
C LYS A 211 18.48 -4.44 10.66
N GLU A 212 19.61 -5.15 10.53
CA GLU A 212 20.42 -5.14 9.31
C GLU A 212 19.69 -5.88 8.18
N SER A 213 19.15 -7.06 8.48
CA SER A 213 18.29 -7.80 7.56
C SER A 213 17.06 -6.98 7.19
N ILE A 214 16.35 -6.35 8.14
CA ILE A 214 15.21 -5.47 7.82
C ILE A 214 15.58 -4.37 6.82
N LYS A 215 16.74 -3.73 6.99
CA LYS A 215 17.21 -2.73 6.03
C LYS A 215 17.44 -3.33 4.64
N LYS A 216 18.09 -4.50 4.56
CA LYS A 216 18.28 -5.24 3.29
C LYS A 216 16.93 -5.61 2.66
N PHE A 217 15.93 -5.98 3.46
CA PHE A 217 14.57 -6.24 2.98
C PHE A 217 13.93 -4.98 2.39
N GLU A 218 14.06 -3.81 3.02
CA GLU A 218 13.55 -2.55 2.45
C GLU A 218 14.21 -2.25 1.08
N ASP A 219 15.52 -2.43 0.98
CA ASP A 219 16.28 -2.16 -0.25
C ASP A 219 15.88 -3.12 -1.39
N GLU A 220 15.62 -4.39 -1.08
CA GLU A 220 15.31 -5.41 -2.08
C GLU A 220 13.82 -5.49 -2.47
N PHE A 221 12.91 -5.25 -1.52
CA PHE A 221 11.46 -5.45 -1.72
C PHE A 221 10.67 -4.14 -1.74
N LEU A 222 11.12 -3.07 -1.09
CA LEU A 222 10.31 -1.84 -0.95
C LEU A 222 10.79 -0.67 -1.83
N THR A 223 11.77 -0.92 -2.71
CA THR A 223 12.38 0.09 -3.58
C THR A 223 12.01 -0.13 -5.06
N ILE A 224 11.83 0.97 -5.81
CA ILE A 224 11.28 1.03 -7.18
C ILE A 224 12.10 1.89 -8.12
#